data_AF-A0A497CYX4-F1
#
_entry.id   AF-A0A497CYX4-F1
#
_cell.length_a   1.000
_cell.length_b   1.000
_cell.length_c   1.000
_cell.angle_alpha   90.00
_cell.angle_beta   90.00
_cell.angle_gamma   90.00
#
_symmetry.space_group_name_H-M   'P 1'
#
loop_
_entity.id
_entity.type
_entity.pdbx_description
1 polymer ?
#
loop_
_entity_poly.entity_id
_entity_poly.type
_entity_poly.pdbx_seq_one_letter_code
_entity_poly.pdbx_strand_id
1 'polypeptide(L)' 'MEENNKDSPLKFYAKYSSLALQMVVIIIAGAFGGKELDEWLQWGFPVFTLVLTILAVVAAIIYGVREIFKQK' A
#
# COMPACT_ATOMS: atom_id res chain seq x y z
N MET A 1 3.38 33.50 27.60
CA MET A 1 4.19 32.38 27.08
C MET A 1 3.65 32.10 25.69
N GLU A 2 4.40 32.45 24.66
CA GLU A 2 3.96 32.31 23.27
C GLU A 2 3.82 30.81 22.94
N GLU A 3 2.59 30.37 22.68
CA GLU A 3 2.28 29.05 22.15
C GLU A 3 2.79 29.00 20.71
N ASN A 4 4.06 28.62 20.56
CA ASN A 4 4.69 28.45 19.27
C ASN A 4 4.07 27.23 18.59
N ASN A 5 3.08 27.49 17.74
CA ASN A 5 2.43 26.58 16.82
C ASN A 5 3.48 26.05 15.82
N LYS A 6 4.39 25.19 16.31
CA LYS A 6 5.25 24.37 15.46
C LYS A 6 4.36 23.26 14.97
N ASP A 7 3.80 23.43 13.77
CA ASP A 7 3.30 22.29 12.99
C ASP A 7 4.44 21.29 12.87
N SER A 8 4.44 20.35 13.82
CA SER A 8 5.65 19.63 14.17
C SER A 8 5.97 18.68 13.03
N PRO A 9 7.21 18.67 12.50
CA PRO A 9 7.63 17.70 11.48
C PRO A 9 7.28 16.27 11.87
N LEU A 10 7.22 15.97 13.18
CA LEU A 10 6.71 14.72 13.75
C LEU A 10 5.31 14.31 13.27
N LYS A 11 4.36 15.25 13.11
CA LYS A 11 3.02 14.95 12.58
C LYS A 11 3.09 14.54 11.11
N PHE A 12 3.96 15.17 10.32
CA PHE A 12 4.20 14.77 8.93
C PHE A 12 4.81 13.37 8.84
N TYR A 13 5.84 13.08 9.63
CA TYR A 13 6.46 11.75 9.67
C TYR A 13 5.47 10.67 10.12
N ALA A 14 4.69 10.92 11.18
CA ALA A 14 3.66 10.00 11.63
C ALA A 14 2.62 9.73 10.53
N LYS A 15 2.16 10.78 9.84
CA LYS A 15 1.15 10.68 8.77
C LYS A 15 1.67 9.88 7.57
N TYR A 16 2.87 10.16 7.07
CA TYR A 16 3.46 9.40 5.97
C TYR A 16 3.80 7.96 6.35
N SER A 17 4.19 7.72 7.61
CA SER A 17 4.44 6.37 8.12
C SER A 17 3.15 5.52 8.11
N SER A 18 2.02 6.07 8.57
CA SER A 18 0.72 5.38 8.50
C SER A 18 0.29 5.08 7.05
N LEU A 19 0.56 6.01 6.13
CA LEU A 19 0.26 5.86 4.71
C LEU A 19 1.13 4.76 4.07
N ALA A 20 2.42 4.74 4.39
CA ALA A 20 3.35 3.70 3.96
C ALA A 20 2.93 2.32 4.49
N LEU A 21 2.52 2.22 5.76
CA LEU A 21 2.01 0.99 6.34
C LEU A 21 0.76 0.48 5.59
N GLN A 22 -0.18 1.36 5.26
CA GLN A 22 -1.35 0.97 4.45
C GLN A 22 -0.97 0.43 3.07
N MET A 23 -0.02 1.07 2.38
CA MET A 23 0.46 0.59 1.08
C MET A 23 1.14 -0.78 1.20
N VAL A 24 1.96 -0.99 2.23
CA VAL A 24 2.61 -2.28 2.52
C VAL A 24 1.57 -3.37 2.75
N VAL A 25 0.51 -3.09 3.51
CA VAL A 25 -0.59 -4.05 3.74
C VAL A 25 -1.25 -4.45 2.42
N ILE A 26 -1.52 -3.51 1.52
CA ILE A 26 -2.11 -3.80 0.19
C ILE A 26 -1.20 -4.71 -0.64
N ILE A 27 0.11 -4.42 -0.64
CA ILE A 27 1.09 -5.21 -1.39
C ILE A 27 1.19 -6.64 -0.84
N ILE A 28 1.28 -6.79 0.49
CA ILE A 28 1.33 -8.12 1.13
C ILE A 28 0.04 -8.89 0.85
N ALA A 29 -1.13 -8.25 0.97
CA ALA A 29 -2.41 -8.87 0.67
C ALA A 29 -2.50 -9.34 -0.80
N GLY A 30 -2.02 -8.53 -1.74
CA GLY A 30 -1.98 -8.90 -3.16
C GLY A 30 -0.99 -10.03 -3.48
N ALA A 31 0.19 -10.02 -2.86
CA ALA A 31 1.22 -11.03 -3.05
C ALA A 31 0.82 -12.39 -2.45
N PHE A 32 0.34 -12.41 -1.21
CA PHE A 32 -0.18 -13.63 -0.58
C PHE A 32 -1.45 -14.12 -1.25
N GLY A 33 -2.37 -13.20 -1.61
CA GLY A 33 -3.57 -13.55 -2.35
C GLY A 33 -3.28 -14.19 -3.71
N GLY A 34 -2.29 -13.67 -4.45
CA GLY A 34 -1.84 -14.25 -5.72
C GLY A 34 -1.22 -15.63 -5.56
N LYS A 35 -0.36 -15.79 -4.55
CA LYS A 35 0.30 -17.05 -4.25
C LYS A 35 -0.69 -18.16 -3.88
N GLU A 36 -1.60 -17.88 -2.95
CA GLU A 36 -2.60 -18.86 -2.49
C GLU A 36 -3.52 -19.29 -3.64
N LEU A 37 -3.86 -18.34 -4.53
CA LEU A 37 -4.71 -18.59 -5.70
C LEU A 37 -4.01 -19.47 -6.76
N ASP A 38 -2.73 -19.22 -7.02
CA ASP A 38 -1.93 -20.09 -7.90
C ASP A 38 -1.75 -21.50 -7.29
N GLU A 39 -1.55 -21.62 -5.98
CA GLU A 39 -1.50 -22.93 -5.29
C GLU A 39 -2.83 -23.68 -5.38
N TRP A 40 -3.96 -22.97 -5.27
CA TRP A 40 -5.30 -23.55 -5.44
C TRP A 40 -5.58 -24.03 -6.87
N LEU A 41 -5.09 -23.31 -7.88
CA LEU A 41 -5.31 -23.68 -9.28
C LEU A 41 -4.38 -24.79 -9.77
N GLN A 42 -3.31 -25.11 -9.03
CA GLN A 42 -2.29 -26.12 -9.39
C GLN A 42 -1.76 -25.97 -10.82
N TRP A 43 -1.78 -24.75 -11.37
CA TRP A 43 -1.26 -24.49 -12.69
C TRP A 43 0.27 -24.52 -12.64
N GLY A 44 0.89 -25.25 -13.55
CA GLY A 44 2.36 -25.35 -13.62
C GLY A 44 3.07 -24.02 -13.91
N PHE A 45 2.32 -22.96 -14.24
CA PHE A 45 2.83 -21.62 -14.41
C PHE A 45 2.03 -20.62 -13.54
N PRO A 46 2.71 -19.80 -12.71
CA PRO A 46 2.07 -18.90 -11.75
C PRO A 46 1.53 -17.62 -12.41
N VAL A 47 0.53 -17.76 -13.28
CA VAL A 47 -0.07 -16.63 -14.02
C VAL A 47 -0.77 -15.67 -13.05
N PHE A 48 -1.49 -16.20 -12.05
CA PHE A 48 -2.28 -15.36 -11.17
C PHE A 48 -1.38 -14.58 -10.23
N THR A 49 -0.31 -15.16 -9.69
CA THR A 49 0.68 -14.41 -8.89
C THR A 49 1.26 -13.27 -9.69
N LEU A 50 1.61 -13.48 -10.97
CA LEU A 50 2.16 -12.43 -11.83
C LEU A 50 1.16 -11.28 -12.02
N VAL A 51 -0.07 -11.59 -12.41
CA VAL A 51 -1.12 -10.59 -12.64
C VAL A 51 -1.54 -9.89 -11.35
N LEU A 52 -1.75 -10.63 -10.26
CA LEU A 52 -2.12 -10.07 -8.96
C LEU A 52 -1.02 -9.19 -8.38
N THR A 53 0.26 -9.54 -8.56
CA THR A 53 1.36 -8.69 -8.10
C THR A 53 1.40 -7.38 -8.86
N ILE A 54 1.24 -7.41 -10.18
CA ILE A 54 1.17 -6.20 -11.00
C ILE A 54 -0.03 -5.34 -10.60
N LEU A 55 -1.21 -5.96 -10.46
CA LEU A 55 -2.41 -5.26 -10.01
C LEU A 55 -2.27 -4.69 -8.59
N ALA A 56 -1.62 -5.41 -7.68
CA ALA A 56 -1.38 -4.97 -6.32
C ALA A 56 -0.45 -3.74 -6.29
N VAL A 57 0.59 -3.73 -7.12
CA VAL A 57 1.49 -2.57 -7.27
C VAL A 57 0.71 -1.37 -7.84
N VAL A 58 -0.08 -1.57 -8.89
CA VAL A 58 -0.92 -0.51 -9.47
C VAL A 58 -1.92 0.03 -8.46
N ALA A 59 -2.60 -0.87 -7.74
CA ALA A 59 -3.56 -0.51 -6.69
C ALA A 59 -2.88 0.27 -5.56
N ALA A 60 -1.71 -0.17 -5.09
CA ALA A 60 -0.95 0.54 -4.05
C ALA A 60 -0.57 1.95 -4.49
N ILE A 61 -0.11 2.13 -5.73
CA ILE A 61 0.23 3.45 -6.28
C ILE A 61 -1.03 4.33 -6.38
N ILE A 62 -2.12 3.83 -6.95
CA ILE A 62 -3.37 4.60 -7.06
C ILE A 62 -3.88 4.98 -5.68
N TYR A 63 -3.86 4.06 -4.71
CA TYR A 63 -4.33 4.32 -3.36
C TYR A 63 -3.45 5.36 -2.66
N GLY A 64 -2.12 5.21 -2.75
CA GLY A 64 -1.16 6.17 -2.20
C GLY A 64 -1.33 7.57 -2.80
N VAL A 65 -1.45 7.68 -4.13
CA VAL A 65 -1.68 8.97 -4.81
C VAL A 65 -3.04 9.56 -4.43
N ARG A 66 -4.11 8.77 -4.47
CA ARG A 66 -5.46 9.26 -4.09
C ARG A 66 -5.50 9.73 -2.65
N GLU A 67 -4.84 9.05 -1.73
CA GLU A 67 -4.80 9.44 -0.32
C GLU A 67 -4.05 10.76 -0.16
N ILE A 68 -2.91 10.93 -0.82
CA ILE A 68 -2.16 12.20 -0.81
C ILE A 68 -3.01 13.35 -1.39
N PHE A 69 -3.74 13.12 -2.49
CA PHE A 69 -4.57 14.14 -3.13
C PHE A 69 -5.88 14.44 -2.37
N LYS A 70 -6.50 13.45 -1.72
CA LYS A 70 -7.71 13.62 -0.92
C LYS A 70 -7.46 14.38 0.39
N GLN A 71 -6.20 14.37 0.85
CA GLN A 71 -5.77 15.02 2.08
C GLN A 71 -5.36 16.50 1.88
N LYS A 72 -5.59 17.07 0.70
CA LYS A 72 -5.43 18.49 0.38
C LYS A 72 -6.77 19.22 0.48
#